data_AF-A0A1H4DNL3-F1
#
_entry.id   AF-A0A1H4DNL3-F1
#
_cell.length_a   1.000
_cell.length_b   1.000
_cell.length_c   1.000
_cell.angle_alpha   90.00
_cell.angle_beta   90.00
_cell.angle_gamma   90.00
#
_symmetry.space_group_name_H-M   'P 1'
#
loop_
_entity.id
_entity.type
_entity.pdbx_description
1 polymer ?
#
loop_
_entity_poly.entity_id
_entity_poly.type
_entity_poly.pdbx_seq_one_letter_code
_entity_poly.pdbx_strand_id
1 'polypeptide(L)'
;MTVEEIKQKILETHPSWDSTGDSIDDDKYAEVQEGYIRELISDYCEAQGYEAEGFPTKQKELGKTNEDYDEDYFTWERYERYIDLLCLEKEDVLELRFFYYNTFWPDQVTSKEELVAEIILNFKNNLYDEF
;
A
#
# COMPACT_ATOMS: atom_id res chain seq x y z
N MET A 1 0.87 -7.68 13.68
CA MET A 1 2.32 -7.74 13.42
C MET A 1 2.96 -6.43 13.85
N THR A 2 4.25 -6.44 14.15
CA THR A 2 5.06 -5.24 14.37
C THR A 2 5.68 -4.74 13.07
N VAL A 3 6.14 -3.48 13.05
CA VAL A 3 6.87 -2.91 11.92
C VAL A 3 8.05 -3.79 11.47
N GLU A 4 8.83 -4.31 12.41
CA GLU A 4 10.00 -5.15 12.09
C GLU A 4 9.61 -6.50 11.48
N GLU A 5 8.52 -7.11 11.95
CA GLU A 5 8.00 -8.35 11.34
C GLU A 5 7.53 -8.11 9.90
N ILE A 6 6.98 -6.93 9.60
CA ILE A 6 6.54 -6.58 8.24
C ILE A 6 7.74 -6.33 7.34
N LYS A 7 8.73 -5.55 7.79
CA LYS A 7 9.98 -5.35 7.04
C LYS A 7 10.66 -6.68 6.71
N GLN A 8 10.69 -7.61 7.66
CA GLN A 8 11.25 -8.95 7.43
C GLN A 8 10.49 -9.70 6.31
N LYS A 9 9.14 -9.65 6.31
CA LYS A 9 8.34 -10.26 5.23
C LYS A 9 8.52 -9.57 3.87
N ILE A 10 8.71 -8.25 3.86
CA ILE A 10 9.03 -7.48 2.65
C ILE A 10 10.37 -7.99 2.07
N LEU A 11 11.40 -8.15 2.92
CA LEU A 11 12.69 -8.71 2.50
C LEU A 11 12.59 -10.15 1.99
N GLU A 12 11.74 -10.99 2.59
CA GLU A 12 11.52 -12.36 2.13
C GLU A 12 10.86 -12.43 0.75
N THR A 13 10.13 -11.38 0.37
CA THR A 13 9.50 -11.27 -0.94
C THR A 13 10.49 -10.82 -2.03
N HIS A 14 11.48 -9.98 -1.67
CA HIS A 14 12.44 -9.38 -2.61
C HIS A 14 13.24 -10.38 -3.49
N PRO A 15 13.81 -11.48 -2.98
CA PRO A 15 14.47 -12.48 -3.83
C PRO A 15 13.55 -13.08 -4.89
N SER A 16 12.25 -13.14 -4.62
CA SER A 16 11.26 -13.61 -5.58
C SER A 16 11.02 -12.57 -6.68
N TRP A 17 11.12 -11.29 -6.36
CA TRP A 17 11.04 -10.16 -7.29
C TRP A 17 12.25 -10.09 -8.22
N ASP A 18 13.46 -10.19 -7.69
CA ASP A 18 14.68 -10.19 -8.52
C ASP A 18 14.73 -11.38 -9.50
N SER A 19 13.96 -12.44 -9.21
CA SER A 19 13.89 -13.64 -10.05
C SER A 19 12.89 -13.53 -11.21
N THR A 20 12.06 -12.49 -11.23
CA THR A 20 11.15 -12.18 -12.33
C THR A 20 11.93 -11.31 -13.34
N GLY A 21 12.36 -11.88 -14.47
CA GLY A 21 13.16 -11.20 -15.50
C GLY A 21 12.40 -10.20 -16.39
N ASP A 22 12.86 -9.96 -17.62
CA ASP A 22 12.24 -9.02 -18.60
C ASP A 22 11.18 -9.70 -19.51
N SER A 23 10.36 -10.61 -19.00
CA SER A 23 9.33 -11.33 -19.78
C SER A 23 7.91 -11.00 -19.31
N ILE A 24 6.90 -11.25 -20.16
CA ILE A 24 5.48 -11.02 -19.83
C ILE A 24 5.01 -11.81 -18.59
N ASP A 25 5.64 -12.94 -18.28
CA ASP A 25 5.30 -13.68 -17.07
C ASP A 25 5.79 -12.95 -15.81
N ASP A 26 6.81 -12.10 -15.93
CA ASP A 26 7.44 -11.37 -14.83
C ASP A 26 6.56 -10.23 -14.31
N ASP A 27 5.85 -9.54 -15.20
CA ASP A 27 4.86 -8.49 -14.84
C ASP A 27 3.73 -9.04 -13.95
N LYS A 28 3.29 -10.29 -14.18
CA LYS A 28 2.24 -10.93 -13.35
C LYS A 28 2.73 -11.30 -11.97
N TYR A 29 3.99 -11.69 -11.84
CA TYR A 29 4.57 -12.02 -10.54
C TYR A 29 4.89 -10.76 -9.75
N ALA A 30 5.21 -9.64 -10.42
CA ALA A 30 5.32 -8.33 -9.81
C ALA A 30 3.99 -7.89 -9.17
N GLU A 31 2.88 -7.87 -9.93
CA GLU A 31 1.56 -7.48 -9.40
C GLU A 31 1.12 -8.31 -8.18
N VAL A 32 1.41 -9.62 -8.17
CA VAL A 32 1.10 -10.50 -7.04
C VAL A 32 1.91 -10.13 -5.79
N GLN A 33 3.18 -9.80 -5.96
CA GLN A 33 4.07 -9.44 -4.86
C GLN A 33 3.74 -8.04 -4.30
N GLU A 34 3.46 -7.07 -5.16
CA GLU A 34 2.98 -5.75 -4.73
C GLU A 34 1.66 -5.86 -3.98
N GLY A 35 0.75 -6.72 -4.47
CA GLY A 35 -0.52 -6.99 -3.81
C GLY A 35 -0.35 -7.55 -2.41
N TYR A 36 0.56 -8.51 -2.23
CA TYR A 36 0.87 -9.07 -0.93
C TYR A 36 1.50 -8.05 0.02
N ILE A 37 2.44 -7.22 -0.46
CA ILE A 37 3.07 -6.18 0.37
C ILE A 37 2.04 -5.12 0.80
N ARG A 38 1.16 -4.71 -0.11
CA ARG A 38 0.04 -3.81 0.23
C ARG A 38 -0.85 -4.42 1.30
N GLU A 39 -1.25 -5.68 1.14
CA GLU A 39 -2.09 -6.39 2.13
C GLU A 39 -1.42 -6.40 3.52
N LEU A 40 -0.11 -6.69 3.59
CA LEU A 40 0.64 -6.65 4.85
C LEU A 40 0.61 -5.26 5.52
N ILE A 41 0.78 -4.20 4.74
CA ILE A 41 0.78 -2.83 5.27
C ILE A 41 -0.65 -2.41 5.65
N SER A 42 -1.66 -2.71 4.84
CA SER A 42 -3.05 -2.38 5.16
C SER A 42 -3.54 -3.12 6.40
N ASP A 43 -3.25 -4.41 6.53
CA ASP A 43 -3.60 -5.22 7.70
C ASP A 43 -2.94 -4.70 8.97
N TYR A 44 -1.69 -4.22 8.86
CA TYR A 44 -1.03 -3.56 9.97
C TYR A 44 -1.78 -2.29 10.39
N CYS A 45 -2.09 -1.41 9.44
CA CYS A 45 -2.82 -0.17 9.72
C CYS A 45 -4.20 -0.47 10.35
N GLU A 46 -4.93 -1.46 9.81
CA GLU A 46 -6.20 -1.91 10.37
C GLU A 46 -6.05 -2.45 11.80
N ALA A 47 -5.02 -3.26 12.07
CA ALA A 47 -4.74 -3.81 13.40
C ALA A 47 -4.35 -2.72 14.42
N GLN A 48 -3.76 -1.61 13.98
CA GLN A 48 -3.52 -0.43 14.82
C GLN A 48 -4.77 0.43 15.03
N GLY A 49 -5.88 0.13 14.35
CA GLY A 49 -7.09 0.94 14.35
C GLY A 49 -6.92 2.27 13.65
N TYR A 50 -6.00 2.34 12.67
CA TYR A 50 -5.83 3.54 11.85
C TYR A 50 -6.95 3.64 10.84
N GLU A 51 -7.37 4.87 10.57
CA GLU A 51 -8.43 5.18 9.62
C GLU A 51 -8.02 6.41 8.83
N ALA A 52 -8.33 6.41 7.55
CA ALA A 52 -8.24 7.60 6.72
C ALA A 52 -9.61 7.84 6.07
N GLU A 53 -10.22 8.98 6.36
CA GLU A 53 -11.55 9.36 5.85
C GLU A 53 -12.65 8.30 6.10
N GLY A 54 -12.52 7.56 7.20
CA GLY A 54 -13.42 6.49 7.61
C GLY A 54 -13.11 5.12 7.01
N PHE A 55 -12.22 5.02 6.02
CA PHE A 55 -11.77 3.74 5.46
C PHE A 55 -10.75 3.06 6.39
N PRO A 56 -10.79 1.72 6.52
CA PRO A 56 -11.80 0.81 5.95
C PRO A 56 -13.02 0.59 6.84
N THR A 57 -12.94 0.89 8.14
CA THR A 57 -13.92 0.47 9.16
C THR A 57 -15.35 0.93 8.87
N LYS A 58 -15.54 2.22 8.55
CA LYS A 58 -16.87 2.79 8.33
C LYS A 58 -17.54 2.17 7.11
N GLN A 59 -16.77 1.93 6.05
CA GLN A 59 -17.24 1.30 4.83
C GLN A 59 -17.54 -0.18 5.04
N LYS A 60 -16.74 -0.92 5.82
CA LYS A 60 -17.03 -2.31 6.20
C LYS A 60 -18.35 -2.43 6.99
N GLU A 61 -18.65 -1.47 7.86
CA GLU A 61 -19.95 -1.43 8.55
C GLU A 61 -21.10 -1.09 7.60
N LEU A 62 -20.90 -0.17 6.65
CA LEU A 62 -21.92 0.17 5.64
C LEU A 62 -22.21 -1.03 4.71
N GLY A 63 -21.20 -1.79 4.31
CA GLY A 63 -21.31 -2.98 3.45
C GLY A 63 -22.22 -4.08 4.00
N LYS A 64 -22.49 -4.09 5.32
CA LYS A 64 -23.47 -5.01 5.92
C LYS A 64 -24.91 -4.70 5.54
N THR A 65 -25.18 -3.50 5.02
CA THR A 65 -26.53 -2.98 4.76
C THR A 65 -26.69 -2.27 3.41
N ASN A 66 -25.59 -1.93 2.74
CA ASN A 66 -25.57 -1.29 1.43
C ASN A 66 -24.63 -2.06 0.49
N GLU A 67 -25.19 -2.56 -0.61
CA GLU A 67 -24.47 -3.28 -1.67
C GLU A 67 -23.43 -2.40 -2.39
N ASP A 68 -23.55 -1.07 -2.35
CA ASP A 68 -22.54 -0.16 -2.89
C ASP A 68 -21.17 -0.26 -2.17
N TYR A 69 -21.15 -0.85 -0.97
CA TYR A 69 -19.97 -1.02 -0.11
C TYR A 69 -19.63 -2.50 0.14
N ASP A 70 -19.99 -3.38 -0.79
CA ASP A 70 -19.66 -4.79 -0.75
C ASP A 70 -18.16 -5.05 -1.05
N GLU A 71 -17.78 -6.30 -1.31
CA GLU A 71 -16.38 -6.67 -1.55
C GLU A 71 -15.77 -5.91 -2.74
N ASP A 72 -16.57 -5.56 -3.76
CA ASP A 72 -16.10 -4.84 -4.95
C ASP A 72 -15.75 -3.37 -4.60
N TYR A 73 -16.20 -2.85 -3.46
CA TYR A 73 -15.76 -1.56 -2.95
C TYR A 73 -14.28 -1.58 -2.53
N PHE A 74 -13.73 -2.70 -2.07
CA PHE A 74 -12.39 -2.73 -1.46
C PHE A 74 -11.29 -2.97 -2.52
N THR A 75 -11.24 -2.09 -3.52
CA THR A 75 -10.30 -2.20 -4.65
C THR A 75 -8.84 -1.92 -4.26
N TRP A 76 -7.94 -2.28 -5.18
CA TRP A 76 -6.51 -1.99 -5.11
C TRP A 76 -6.24 -0.50 -4.83
N GLU A 77 -6.82 0.37 -5.66
CA GLU A 77 -6.63 1.82 -5.64
C GLU A 77 -7.10 2.43 -4.32
N ARG A 78 -8.17 1.89 -3.72
CA ARG A 78 -8.64 2.38 -2.41
C ARG A 78 -7.69 2.03 -1.29
N TYR A 79 -7.09 0.85 -1.30
CA TYR A 79 -6.08 0.49 -0.32
C TYR A 79 -4.77 1.25 -0.54
N GLU A 80 -4.36 1.51 -1.78
CA GLU A 80 -3.22 2.38 -2.08
C GLU A 80 -3.46 3.80 -1.54
N ARG A 81 -4.61 4.37 -1.86
CA ARG A 81 -5.03 5.69 -1.36
C ARG A 81 -5.04 5.75 0.17
N TYR A 82 -5.56 4.71 0.81
CA TYR A 82 -5.61 4.59 2.27
C TYR A 82 -4.22 4.60 2.89
N ILE A 83 -3.30 3.79 2.37
CA ILE A 83 -1.91 3.73 2.84
C ILE A 83 -1.20 5.08 2.62
N ASP A 84 -1.39 5.68 1.45
CA ASP A 84 -0.78 6.98 1.12
C ASP A 84 -1.27 8.11 2.04
N LEU A 85 -2.57 8.17 2.34
CA LEU A 85 -3.08 9.11 3.34
C LEU A 85 -2.44 8.88 4.71
N LEU A 86 -2.32 7.63 5.14
CA LEU A 86 -1.70 7.30 6.42
C LEU A 86 -0.20 7.61 6.45
N CYS A 87 0.52 7.51 5.34
CA CYS A 87 1.92 7.93 5.26
C CYS A 87 2.11 9.43 5.58
N LEU A 88 1.10 10.26 5.31
CA LEU A 88 1.15 11.70 5.63
C LEU A 88 0.91 11.98 7.11
N GLU A 89 0.41 11.02 7.88
CA GLU A 89 -0.02 11.22 9.27
C GLU A 89 0.71 10.33 10.28
N LYS A 90 1.23 9.19 9.84
CA LYS A 90 1.75 8.10 10.67
C LYS A 90 3.17 7.74 10.25
N GLU A 91 4.14 8.06 11.11
CA GLU A 91 5.57 7.86 10.82
C GLU A 91 5.93 6.38 10.61
N ASP A 92 5.27 5.48 11.33
CA ASP A 92 5.46 4.03 11.22
C ASP A 92 4.94 3.48 9.88
N VAL A 93 3.83 4.01 9.38
CA VAL A 93 3.31 3.67 8.04
C VAL A 93 4.23 4.23 6.96
N LEU A 94 4.68 5.48 7.10
CA LEU A 94 5.67 6.07 6.20
C LEU A 94 6.99 5.28 6.18
N GLU A 95 7.43 4.79 7.34
CA GLU A 95 8.61 3.93 7.45
C GLU A 95 8.45 2.62 6.70
N LEU A 96 7.31 1.94 6.84
CA LEU A 96 7.02 0.70 6.11
C LEU A 96 6.96 0.93 4.60
N ARG A 97 6.26 1.99 4.18
CA ARG A 97 6.14 2.35 2.76
C ARG A 97 7.49 2.70 2.17
N PHE A 98 8.28 3.53 2.84
CA PHE A 98 9.64 3.87 2.41
C PHE A 98 10.55 2.65 2.34
N PHE A 99 10.49 1.75 3.33
CA PHE A 99 11.27 0.52 3.33
C PHE A 99 10.94 -0.36 2.13
N TYR A 100 9.66 -0.50 1.79
CA TYR A 100 9.22 -1.18 0.58
C TYR A 100 9.82 -0.54 -0.69
N TYR A 101 9.60 0.76 -0.91
CA TYR A 101 10.13 1.44 -2.10
C TYR A 101 11.66 1.37 -2.18
N ASN A 102 12.36 1.55 -1.07
CA ASN A 102 13.82 1.48 -1.07
C ASN A 102 14.35 0.06 -1.34
N THR A 103 13.55 -0.97 -1.04
CA THR A 103 13.92 -2.37 -1.28
C THR A 103 13.70 -2.76 -2.75
N PHE A 104 12.54 -2.41 -3.33
CA PHE A 104 12.14 -2.88 -4.67
C PHE A 104 12.39 -1.84 -5.78
N TRP A 105 12.42 -0.57 -5.42
CA TRP A 105 12.52 0.58 -6.33
C TRP A 105 13.55 1.62 -5.84
N PRO A 106 14.80 1.20 -5.52
CA PRO A 106 15.80 2.06 -4.89
C PRO A 106 16.14 3.33 -5.69
N ASP A 107 15.93 3.30 -7.01
CA ASP A 107 16.18 4.43 -7.91
C ASP A 107 15.01 5.42 -8.01
N GLN A 108 13.80 5.06 -7.53
CA GLN A 108 12.61 5.91 -7.62
C GLN A 108 12.45 6.82 -6.40
N VAL A 109 12.79 6.33 -5.21
CA VAL A 109 12.61 7.06 -3.94
C VAL A 109 13.87 6.95 -3.10
N THR A 110 14.58 8.06 -2.89
CA THR A 110 15.85 8.07 -2.16
C THR A 110 15.71 8.58 -0.71
N SER A 111 14.59 9.19 -0.37
CA SER A 111 14.28 9.68 0.98
C SER A 111 12.79 9.61 1.31
N LYS A 112 12.46 9.64 2.61
CA LYS A 112 11.06 9.72 3.08
C LYS A 112 10.41 11.04 2.63
N GLU A 113 11.17 12.13 2.58
CA GLU A 113 10.70 13.43 2.13
C GLU A 113 10.31 13.41 0.65
N GLU A 114 11.08 12.72 -0.19
CA GLU A 114 10.73 12.49 -1.61
C GLU A 114 9.46 11.67 -1.73
N LEU A 115 9.32 10.59 -0.97
CA LEU A 115 8.11 9.77 -0.95
C LEU A 115 6.88 10.60 -0.57
N VAL A 116 6.97 11.41 0.49
CA VAL A 116 5.88 12.30 0.90
C VAL A 116 5.55 13.32 -0.19
N ALA A 117 6.56 13.87 -0.86
CA ALA A 117 6.33 14.82 -1.96
C ALA A 117 5.62 14.17 -3.16
N GLU A 118 5.98 12.92 -3.48
CA GLU A 118 5.33 12.12 -4.53
C GLU A 118 3.89 11.80 -4.18
N ILE A 119 3.61 11.32 -2.96
CA ILE A 119 2.26 11.05 -2.47
C ILE A 119 1.39 12.32 -2.57
N ILE A 120 1.90 13.47 -2.14
CA ILE A 120 1.19 14.76 -2.27
C ILE A 120 0.92 15.11 -3.73
N LEU A 121 1.84 14.80 -4.65
CA LEU A 121 1.65 15.02 -6.08
C LEU A 121 0.57 14.09 -6.66
N ASN A 122 0.56 12.82 -6.25
CA ASN A 122 -0.44 11.82 -6.66
C ASN A 122 -1.86 12.29 -6.29
N PHE A 123 -2.04 12.81 -5.07
CA PHE A 123 -3.31 13.41 -4.65
C PHE A 123 -3.68 14.65 -5.45
N LYS A 124 -2.72 15.54 -5.75
CA LYS A 124 -2.98 16.74 -6.57
C LYS A 124 -3.40 16.40 -8.00
N ASN A 125 -2.92 15.29 -8.53
CA ASN A 125 -3.23 14.81 -9.87
C ASN A 125 -4.47 13.90 -9.90
N ASN A 126 -5.16 13.70 -8.77
CA ASN A 126 -6.33 12.84 -8.65
C ASN A 126 -6.11 11.40 -9.16
N LEU A 127 -4.90 10.86 -9.04
CA LEU A 127 -4.57 9.52 -9.56
C LEU A 127 -5.45 8.40 -8.98
N TYR A 128 -6.03 8.63 -7.79
CA TYR A 128 -6.92 7.68 -7.13
C TYR A 128 -8.41 7.86 -7.47
N ASP A 129 -8.79 8.95 -8.16
CA ASP A 129 -10.18 9.27 -8.51
C ASP A 129 -10.50 8.94 -9.99
N GLU A 130 -9.52 8.43 -10.75
CA GLU A 130 -9.69 8.05 -12.16
C GLU A 130 -10.27 6.63 -12.35
N PHE A 131 -10.55 5.90 -11.26
CA PHE A 131 -10.98 4.49 -11.26
C PHE A 131 -12.32 4.27 -10.54
#